data_AF-A0A225UQ35-F1
#
_entry.id   AF-A0A225UQ35-F1
#
_cell.length_a   1.000
_cell.length_b   1.000
_cell.length_c   1.000
_cell.angle_alpha   90.00
_cell.angle_beta   90.00
_cell.angle_gamma   90.00
#
_symmetry.space_group_name_H-M   'P 1'
#
loop_
_entity.id
_entity.type
_entity.pdbx_description
1 polymer ?
#
loop_
_entity_poly.entity_id
_entity_poly.type
_entity_poly.pdbx_seq_one_letter_code
_entity_poly.pdbx_strand_id
1 'polypeptide(L)'
;MKLRNEEDQAAFLNEVEIWHKLYHPHVVQLFGACNIGKPFFVCECAGCGQLDNYLRYHPDELWGKLYEAALGLRYLHAKRVIHEDLKCNNILVGNDGYAKLTDFGLSRLKSTKKGCKKVRMEGTCKKKLYVGAIRWKAPEVLLGEKSTFASDIYSFGMCILEAVSGKYPWGMTLDSVVKYFVLKQRRIPQGPSQCTEEVYNLVQQMCQFDPKERIGINEVIDILKSLR
;
A
#
# COMPACT_ATOMS: atom_id res chain seq x y z
N MET A 1 5.64 24.05 5.93
CA MET A 1 6.17 23.81 4.57
C MET A 1 5.18 24.44 3.60
N LYS A 2 5.48 25.61 3.01
CA LYS A 2 4.72 26.11 1.85
C LYS A 2 4.98 25.14 0.68
N LEU A 3 4.02 24.92 -0.23
CA LEU A 3 4.29 24.16 -1.47
C LEU A 3 5.34 24.96 -2.25
N ARG A 4 6.52 24.38 -2.46
CA ARG A 4 7.71 25.14 -2.87
C ARG A 4 7.79 25.32 -4.39
N ASN A 5 7.08 24.49 -5.16
CA ASN A 5 7.05 24.50 -6.61
C ASN A 5 5.69 24.01 -7.16
N GLU A 6 5.47 24.15 -8.47
CA GLU A 6 4.25 23.70 -9.16
C GLU A 6 4.04 22.18 -9.06
N GLU A 7 5.12 21.40 -8.96
CA GLU A 7 5.07 19.94 -8.81
C GLU A 7 4.43 19.52 -7.48
N ASP A 8 4.81 20.17 -6.37
CA ASP A 8 4.23 19.93 -5.04
C ASP A 8 2.72 20.27 -5.04
N GLN A 9 2.33 21.35 -5.74
CA GLN A 9 0.92 21.74 -5.88
C GLN A 9 0.12 20.73 -6.70
N ALA A 10 0.68 20.28 -7.82
CA ALA A 10 0.05 19.26 -8.66
C ALA A 10 -0.11 17.92 -7.91
N ALA A 11 0.88 17.52 -7.12
CA ALA A 11 0.82 16.33 -6.28
C ALA A 11 -0.29 16.44 -5.22
N PHE A 12 -0.36 17.57 -4.49
CA PHE A 12 -1.41 17.82 -3.51
C PHE A 12 -2.81 17.77 -4.12
N LEU A 13 -3.00 18.46 -5.26
CA LEU A 13 -4.30 18.47 -5.95
C LEU A 13 -4.68 17.08 -6.47
N ASN A 14 -3.72 16.31 -7.00
CA ASN A 14 -3.96 14.93 -7.43
C ASN A 14 -4.39 14.03 -6.26
N GLU A 15 -3.74 14.16 -5.10
CA GLU A 15 -4.13 13.44 -3.88
C GLU A 15 -5.57 13.77 -3.48
N VAL A 16 -5.93 15.06 -3.42
CA VAL A 16 -7.32 15.49 -3.16
C VAL A 16 -8.27 14.89 -4.19
N GLU A 17 -7.93 14.94 -5.49
CA GLU A 17 -8.80 14.49 -6.58
C GLU A 17 -9.12 12.99 -6.53
N ILE A 18 -8.19 12.20 -6.00
CA ILE A 18 -8.38 10.76 -5.78
C ILE A 18 -9.12 10.53 -4.47
N TRP A 19 -8.62 11.09 -3.37
CA TRP A 19 -9.05 10.77 -2.02
C TRP A 19 -10.49 11.23 -1.73
N HIS A 20 -10.92 12.40 -2.20
CA HIS A 20 -12.29 12.89 -1.96
C HIS A 20 -13.39 11.99 -2.56
N LYS A 21 -13.06 11.14 -3.55
CA LYS A 21 -14.01 10.22 -4.20
C LYS A 21 -14.13 8.88 -3.47
N LEU A 22 -13.33 8.66 -2.44
CA LEU A 22 -13.29 7.42 -1.67
C LEU A 22 -14.23 7.56 -0.47
N TYR A 23 -15.12 6.58 -0.31
CA TYR A 23 -16.05 6.46 0.80
C TYR A 23 -16.27 4.98 1.10
N HIS A 24 -15.64 4.49 2.17
CA HIS A 24 -15.68 3.08 2.57
C HIS A 24 -15.25 2.93 4.04
N PRO A 25 -15.84 2.00 4.83
CA PRO A 25 -15.49 1.83 6.24
C PRO A 25 -14.00 1.55 6.51
N HIS A 26 -13.31 0.93 5.54
CA HIS A 26 -11.89 0.55 5.61
C HIS A 26 -10.96 1.47 4.80
N VAL A 27 -11.38 2.71 4.56
CA VAL A 27 -10.56 3.77 3.95
C VAL A 27 -10.79 5.04 4.76
N VAL A 28 -9.72 5.72 5.19
CA VAL A 28 -9.84 6.98 5.94
C VAL A 28 -10.60 8.00 5.09
N GLN A 29 -11.69 8.56 5.62
CA GLN A 29 -12.49 9.54 4.88
C GLN A 29 -11.81 10.91 4.83
N LEU A 30 -11.69 11.50 3.63
CA LEU A 30 -11.33 12.91 3.48
C LEU A 30 -12.59 13.78 3.61
N PHE A 31 -12.55 14.78 4.48
CA PHE A 31 -13.61 15.79 4.64
C PHE A 31 -13.31 17.07 3.85
N GLY A 32 -12.04 17.43 3.72
CA GLY A 32 -11.62 18.62 2.98
C GLY A 32 -10.12 18.79 2.93
N ALA A 33 -9.68 19.78 2.16
CA ALA A 33 -8.26 20.11 2.02
C ALA A 33 -8.11 21.63 1.84
N CYS A 34 -7.01 22.18 2.33
CA CYS A 34 -6.65 23.58 2.14
C CYS A 34 -5.25 23.65 1.53
N ASN A 35 -5.11 24.39 0.44
CA ASN A 35 -3.83 24.68 -0.21
C ASN A 35 -3.37 26.14 -0.02
N ILE A 36 -4.14 26.97 0.69
CA ILE A 36 -3.77 28.36 0.99
C ILE A 36 -2.79 28.38 2.16
N GLY A 37 -1.58 28.89 1.94
CA GLY A 37 -0.54 28.98 2.98
C GLY A 37 0.19 27.65 3.20
N LYS A 38 0.10 27.09 4.42
CA LYS A 38 0.65 25.75 4.71
C LYS A 38 -0.46 24.73 4.38
N PRO A 39 -0.25 23.83 3.40
CA PRO A 39 -1.29 22.90 3.02
C PRO A 39 -1.59 21.89 4.13
N PHE A 40 -2.86 21.49 4.20
CA PHE A 40 -3.33 20.46 5.11
C PHE A 40 -4.57 19.77 4.58
N PHE A 41 -4.80 18.56 5.09
CA PHE A 41 -6.00 17.77 4.87
C PHE A 41 -6.81 17.72 6.17
N VAL A 42 -8.13 17.70 6.04
CA VAL A 42 -9.08 17.45 7.12
C VAL A 42 -9.72 16.10 6.82
N CYS A 43 -9.45 15.11 7.65
CA CYS A 43 -9.89 13.73 7.45
C CYS A 43 -10.39 13.11 8.75
N GLU A 44 -11.01 11.93 8.62
CA GLU A 44 -11.41 11.08 9.73
C GLU A 44 -10.25 10.84 10.70
N CYS A 45 -10.54 10.91 12.00
CA CYS A 45 -9.56 10.65 13.04
C CYS A 45 -9.42 9.13 13.25
N ALA A 46 -8.22 8.61 13.03
CA ALA A 46 -7.85 7.24 13.39
C ALA A 46 -7.01 7.24 14.68
N GLY A 47 -7.67 7.39 15.81
CA GLY A 47 -7.04 7.64 17.11
C GLY A 47 -6.33 6.43 17.72
N CYS A 48 -6.59 5.21 17.23
CA CYS A 48 -5.86 4.01 17.68
C CYS A 48 -4.48 3.86 17.01
N GLY A 49 -4.14 4.73 16.04
CA GLY A 49 -2.81 4.82 15.45
C GLY A 49 -2.56 3.82 14.34
N GLN A 50 -1.27 3.60 14.03
CA GLN A 50 -0.82 2.74 12.94
C GLN A 50 -0.92 1.25 13.32
N LEU A 51 -1.21 0.41 12.33
CA LEU A 51 -1.46 -1.02 12.53
C LEU A 51 -0.26 -1.74 13.16
N ASP A 52 0.96 -1.39 12.76
CA ASP A 52 2.21 -1.98 13.28
C ASP A 52 2.39 -1.74 14.79
N ASN A 53 1.93 -0.60 15.30
CA ASN A 53 1.98 -0.26 16.71
C ASN A 53 0.78 -0.81 17.47
N TYR A 54 -0.41 -0.75 16.86
CA TYR A 54 -1.64 -1.28 17.44
C TYR A 54 -1.54 -2.79 17.74
N LEU A 55 -1.05 -3.59 16.79
CA LEU A 55 -0.95 -5.04 16.94
C LEU A 55 0.08 -5.50 17.97
N ARG A 56 0.98 -4.62 18.43
CA ARG A 56 1.88 -4.95 19.56
C ARG A 56 1.12 -5.10 20.87
N TYR A 57 0.00 -4.41 21.00
CA TYR A 57 -0.87 -4.43 22.19
C TYR A 57 -2.12 -5.29 21.98
N HIS A 58 -2.49 -5.55 20.72
CA HIS A 58 -3.68 -6.31 20.33
C HIS A 58 -3.33 -7.45 19.34
N PRO A 59 -2.45 -8.39 19.70
CA PRO A 59 -2.01 -9.45 18.78
C PRO A 59 -3.16 -10.37 18.33
N ASP A 60 -4.18 -10.55 19.18
CA ASP A 60 -5.36 -11.39 18.90
C ASP A 60 -6.25 -10.82 17.78
N GLU A 61 -6.10 -9.54 17.44
CA GLU A 61 -6.87 -8.88 16.39
C GLU A 61 -6.18 -8.90 15.01
N LEU A 62 -4.98 -9.48 14.90
CA LEU A 62 -4.13 -9.49 13.70
C LEU A 62 -4.90 -9.82 12.41
N TRP A 63 -5.57 -10.98 12.38
CA TRP A 63 -6.26 -11.46 11.18
C TRP A 63 -7.49 -10.63 10.87
N GLY A 64 -8.21 -10.18 11.90
CA GLY A 64 -9.33 -9.26 11.75
C GLY A 64 -8.90 -7.96 11.06
N LYS A 65 -7.82 -7.32 11.51
CA LYS A 65 -7.33 -6.06 10.91
C LYS A 65 -6.78 -6.24 9.51
N LEU A 66 -6.06 -7.34 9.23
CA LEU A 66 -5.58 -7.64 7.88
C LEU A 66 -6.75 -7.91 6.92
N TYR A 67 -7.78 -8.64 7.36
CA TYR A 67 -9.00 -8.84 6.59
C TYR A 67 -9.69 -7.51 6.25
N GLU A 68 -9.86 -6.63 7.23
CA GLU A 68 -10.45 -5.30 7.07
C GLU A 68 -9.64 -4.43 6.08
N ALA A 69 -8.32 -4.42 6.20
CA ALA A 69 -7.44 -3.73 5.25
C ALA A 69 -7.58 -4.28 3.82
N ALA A 70 -7.73 -5.60 3.66
CA ALA A 70 -7.97 -6.24 2.36
C ALA A 70 -9.32 -5.81 1.76
N LEU A 71 -10.37 -5.66 2.57
CA LEU A 71 -11.65 -5.11 2.13
C LEU A 71 -11.50 -3.67 1.59
N GLY A 72 -10.72 -2.85 2.30
CA GLY A 72 -10.34 -1.51 1.84
C GLY A 72 -9.61 -1.54 0.49
N LEU A 73 -8.64 -2.44 0.33
CA LEU A 73 -7.88 -2.57 -0.90
C LEU A 73 -8.74 -3.01 -2.09
N ARG A 74 -9.64 -3.97 -1.88
CA ARG A 74 -10.63 -4.39 -2.90
C ARG A 74 -11.50 -3.21 -3.33
N TYR A 75 -11.94 -2.38 -2.38
CA TYR A 75 -12.70 -1.17 -2.70
C TYR A 75 -11.89 -0.18 -3.57
N LEU A 76 -10.63 0.08 -3.23
CA LEU A 76 -9.74 0.92 -4.05
C LEU A 76 -9.61 0.39 -5.48
N HIS A 77 -9.35 -0.91 -5.62
CA HIS A 77 -9.21 -1.56 -6.94
C HIS A 77 -10.50 -1.50 -7.75
N ALA A 78 -11.67 -1.66 -7.11
CA ALA A 78 -12.98 -1.48 -7.76
C ALA A 78 -13.20 -0.02 -8.23
N LYS A 79 -12.69 0.96 -7.48
CA LYS A 79 -12.65 2.38 -7.89
C LYS A 79 -11.50 2.72 -8.85
N ARG A 80 -10.77 1.71 -9.33
CA ARG A 80 -9.61 1.82 -10.24
C ARG A 80 -8.46 2.64 -9.67
N VAL A 81 -8.33 2.70 -8.35
CA VAL A 81 -7.23 3.33 -7.63
C VAL A 81 -6.17 2.28 -7.33
N ILE A 82 -4.92 2.59 -7.69
CA ILE A 82 -3.73 1.86 -7.27
C ILE A 82 -3.12 2.66 -6.12
N HIS A 83 -2.86 2.03 -4.99
CA HIS A 83 -2.40 2.71 -3.77
C HIS A 83 -0.92 3.12 -3.88
N GLU A 84 -0.08 2.26 -4.46
CA GLU A 84 1.37 2.45 -4.66
C GLU A 84 2.25 2.51 -3.41
N ASP A 85 1.71 2.59 -2.19
CA ASP A 85 2.48 2.71 -0.95
C ASP A 85 1.86 1.98 0.25
N LEU A 86 1.43 0.74 0.02
CA LEU A 86 0.96 -0.15 1.09
C LEU A 86 2.13 -0.64 1.95
N LYS A 87 1.99 -0.40 3.26
CA LYS A 87 2.89 -0.75 4.37
C LYS A 87 2.08 -0.54 5.67
N CYS A 88 2.40 -1.22 6.77
CA CYS A 88 1.54 -1.19 7.96
C CYS A 88 1.38 0.21 8.58
N ASN A 89 2.36 1.10 8.41
CA ASN A 89 2.24 2.49 8.86
C ASN A 89 1.19 3.31 8.06
N ASN A 90 0.78 2.82 6.88
CA ASN A 90 -0.27 3.39 6.03
C ASN A 90 -1.60 2.63 6.17
N ILE A 91 -1.71 1.77 7.20
CA ILE A 91 -2.96 1.16 7.66
C ILE A 91 -3.19 1.66 9.07
N LEU A 92 -4.25 2.41 9.30
CA LEU A 92 -4.59 2.96 10.61
C LEU A 92 -5.75 2.19 11.23
N VAL A 93 -5.85 2.19 12.56
CA VAL A 93 -7.04 1.70 13.26
C VAL A 93 -7.88 2.90 13.69
N GLY A 94 -9.13 2.93 13.22
CA GLY A 94 -10.11 3.96 13.52
C GLY A 94 -10.58 3.93 14.96
N ASN A 95 -11.20 5.02 15.43
CA ASN A 95 -11.89 5.05 16.73
C ASN A 95 -13.10 4.11 16.77
N ASP A 96 -13.62 3.73 15.60
CA ASP A 96 -14.63 2.70 15.40
C ASP A 96 -14.05 1.27 15.47
N GLY A 97 -12.75 1.14 15.70
CA GLY A 97 -12.04 -0.13 15.77
C GLY A 97 -11.69 -0.74 14.43
N TYR A 98 -12.06 -0.15 13.29
CA TYR A 98 -11.78 -0.75 11.98
C TYR A 98 -10.39 -0.37 11.44
N ALA A 99 -9.70 -1.32 10.80
CA ALA A 99 -8.53 -1.01 10.00
C ALA A 99 -8.92 -0.25 8.73
N LYS A 100 -8.18 0.82 8.42
CA LYS A 100 -8.45 1.79 7.36
C LYS A 100 -7.18 2.13 6.59
N LEU A 101 -7.23 2.05 5.26
CA LEU A 101 -6.13 2.50 4.39
C LEU A 101 -6.04 4.04 4.36
N THR A 102 -4.82 4.58 4.35
CA THR A 102 -4.53 6.02 4.32
C THR A 102 -3.33 6.34 3.42
N ASP A 103 -2.95 7.62 3.34
CA ASP A 103 -1.77 8.11 2.62
C ASP A 103 -1.86 7.86 1.10
N PHE A 104 -2.68 8.70 0.45
CA PHE A 104 -2.97 8.62 -0.99
C PHE A 104 -2.05 9.51 -1.83
N GLY A 105 -0.99 10.09 -1.24
CA GLY A 105 -0.08 11.01 -1.93
C GLY A 105 0.66 10.40 -3.13
N LEU A 106 0.82 9.07 -3.15
CA LEU A 106 1.40 8.33 -4.27
C LEU A 106 0.35 7.60 -5.12
N SER A 107 -0.93 7.63 -4.74
CA SER A 107 -1.98 6.89 -5.42
C SER A 107 -2.24 7.38 -6.83
N ARG A 108 -2.71 6.48 -7.69
CA ARG A 108 -3.00 6.79 -9.10
C ARG A 108 -4.23 6.06 -9.62
N LEU A 109 -5.00 6.74 -10.46
CA LEU A 109 -6.06 6.11 -11.26
C LEU A 109 -5.49 5.29 -12.41
N LYS A 110 -5.92 4.04 -12.55
CA LYS A 110 -5.58 3.21 -13.71
C LYS A 110 -6.20 3.83 -14.97
N SER A 111 -5.35 4.25 -15.93
CA SER A 111 -5.81 4.87 -17.18
C SER A 111 -6.65 3.89 -18.01
N THR A 112 -7.82 4.35 -18.45
CA THR A 112 -8.79 3.53 -19.20
C THR A 112 -8.75 3.77 -20.71
N LYS A 113 -7.99 4.78 -21.17
CA LYS A 113 -7.97 5.16 -22.59
C LYS A 113 -6.69 4.68 -23.27
N LYS A 114 -6.82 3.64 -24.11
CA LYS A 114 -5.92 3.47 -25.27
C LYS A 114 -6.18 4.65 -26.21
N GLY A 115 -5.46 5.77 -26.06
CA GLY A 115 -5.47 6.84 -27.07
C GLY A 115 -5.62 8.30 -26.60
N CYS A 116 -6.00 8.59 -25.35
CA CYS A 116 -5.87 9.97 -24.86
C CYS A 116 -4.46 10.17 -24.32
N LYS A 117 -3.61 10.82 -25.11
CA LYS A 117 -2.41 11.51 -24.62
C LYS A 117 -2.87 12.56 -23.61
N LYS A 118 -3.02 12.19 -22.33
CA LYS A 118 -2.86 13.18 -21.25
C LYS A 118 -1.44 13.72 -21.41
N VAL A 119 -1.32 15.05 -21.40
CA VAL A 119 -0.09 15.83 -21.58
C VAL A 119 1.10 15.02 -21.12
N ARG A 120 1.96 14.67 -22.08
CA ARG A 120 3.28 14.14 -21.82
C ARG A 120 4.00 15.19 -21.00
N MET A 121 4.10 14.99 -19.69
CA MET A 121 5.28 15.43 -18.97
C MET A 121 6.42 14.53 -19.46
N GLU A 122 6.90 14.82 -20.68
CA GLU A 122 8.22 14.42 -21.18
C GLU A 122 9.28 15.29 -20.49
N GLY A 123 9.25 15.30 -19.15
CA GLY A 123 10.46 15.43 -18.38
C GLY A 123 10.91 14.02 -18.10
N THR A 124 12.19 13.73 -18.28
CA THR A 124 12.86 12.60 -17.65
C THR A 124 12.69 12.70 -16.14
N CYS A 125 11.50 12.41 -15.63
CA CYS A 125 11.28 12.05 -14.26
C CYS A 125 11.85 10.64 -14.16
N LYS A 126 13.17 10.57 -14.01
CA LYS A 126 13.73 9.77 -12.93
C LYS A 126 12.98 10.27 -11.69
N LYS A 127 11.73 9.79 -11.48
CA LYS A 127 11.08 9.83 -10.16
C LYS A 127 12.20 9.30 -9.31
N LYS A 128 12.84 10.15 -8.50
CA LYS A 128 13.72 9.68 -7.44
C LYS A 128 12.92 8.54 -6.85
N LEU A 129 13.37 7.31 -7.09
CA LEU A 129 12.72 6.13 -6.56
C LEU A 129 12.55 6.49 -5.10
N TYR A 130 11.33 6.77 -4.66
CA TYR A 130 11.11 7.33 -3.34
C TYR A 130 11.86 6.37 -2.43
N VAL A 131 12.90 6.89 -1.76
CA VAL A 131 13.88 6.05 -1.05
C VAL A 131 13.19 5.34 0.12
N GLY A 132 11.93 5.69 0.42
CA GLY A 132 11.06 4.97 1.31
C GLY A 132 10.36 3.78 0.64
N ALA A 133 10.30 2.67 1.37
CA ALA A 133 9.48 1.50 1.10
C ALA A 133 9.94 0.50 0.02
N ILE A 134 11.23 0.47 -0.36
CA ILE A 134 11.81 -0.56 -1.26
C ILE A 134 11.44 -1.99 -0.82
N ARG A 135 11.35 -2.22 0.49
CA ARG A 135 11.02 -3.51 1.10
C ARG A 135 9.63 -4.04 0.77
N TRP A 136 8.68 -3.16 0.41
CA TRP A 136 7.31 -3.52 0.04
C TRP A 136 7.08 -3.48 -1.48
N LYS A 137 8.04 -3.02 -2.29
CA LYS A 137 7.83 -2.85 -3.73
C LYS A 137 7.95 -4.17 -4.49
N ALA A 138 7.03 -4.36 -5.43
CA ALA A 138 7.05 -5.48 -6.37
C ALA A 138 8.24 -5.41 -7.34
N PRO A 139 8.70 -6.55 -7.91
CA PRO A 139 9.84 -6.60 -8.82
C PRO A 139 9.74 -5.63 -10.01
N GLU A 140 8.59 -5.57 -10.66
CA GLU A 140 8.33 -4.70 -11.82
C GLU A 140 8.44 -3.21 -11.43
N VAL A 141 7.98 -2.84 -10.24
CA VAL A 141 8.06 -1.46 -9.73
C VAL A 141 9.51 -1.11 -9.40
N LEU A 142 10.29 -2.05 -8.85
CA LEU A 142 11.73 -1.88 -8.61
C LEU A 142 12.53 -1.75 -9.91
N LEU A 143 12.05 -2.33 -11.00
CA LEU A 143 12.61 -2.17 -12.36
C LEU A 143 12.20 -0.84 -13.02
N GLY A 144 11.35 -0.04 -12.36
CA GLY A 144 10.89 1.25 -12.88
C GLY A 144 9.65 1.17 -13.77
N GLU A 145 8.99 0.00 -13.83
CA GLU A 145 7.69 -0.12 -14.49
C GLU A 145 6.59 0.58 -13.69
N LYS A 146 5.44 0.78 -14.35
CA LYS A 146 4.28 1.42 -13.71
C LYS A 146 3.61 0.45 -12.73
N SER A 147 3.31 0.93 -11.54
CA SER A 147 2.50 0.22 -10.55
C SER A 147 1.15 -0.20 -11.13
N THR A 148 0.66 -1.35 -10.67
CA THR A 148 -0.59 -2.00 -11.08
C THR A 148 -1.38 -2.48 -9.85
N PHE A 149 -2.60 -2.98 -10.03
CA PHE A 149 -3.32 -3.64 -8.92
C PHE A 149 -2.52 -4.83 -8.37
N ALA A 150 -1.85 -5.59 -9.24
CA ALA A 150 -1.01 -6.71 -8.84
C ALA A 150 0.23 -6.26 -8.04
N SER A 151 0.77 -5.05 -8.26
CA SER A 151 1.84 -4.52 -7.41
C SER A 151 1.34 -4.15 -6.01
N ASP A 152 0.10 -3.67 -5.89
CA ASP A 152 -0.52 -3.47 -4.56
C ASP A 152 -0.71 -4.82 -3.84
N ILE A 153 -1.11 -5.88 -4.54
CA ILE A 153 -1.20 -7.23 -3.94
C ILE A 153 0.15 -7.68 -3.37
N TYR A 154 1.23 -7.49 -4.12
CA TYR A 154 2.58 -7.78 -3.62
C TYR A 154 2.92 -6.97 -2.36
N SER A 155 2.68 -5.65 -2.39
CA SER A 155 2.92 -4.78 -1.24
C SER A 155 2.07 -5.15 -0.03
N PHE A 156 0.83 -5.60 -0.24
CA PHE A 156 -0.05 -6.09 0.81
C PHE A 156 0.45 -7.41 1.41
N GLY A 157 1.02 -8.31 0.60
CA GLY A 157 1.70 -9.52 1.11
C GLY A 157 2.87 -9.19 2.02
N MET A 158 3.62 -8.12 1.72
CA MET A 158 4.66 -7.59 2.60
C MET A 158 4.11 -6.98 3.89
N CYS A 159 2.90 -6.38 3.86
CA CYS A 159 2.20 -5.94 5.07
C CYS A 159 1.81 -7.11 5.97
N ILE A 160 1.40 -8.25 5.40
CA ILE A 160 1.11 -9.46 6.19
C ILE A 160 2.36 -9.93 6.95
N LEU A 161 3.51 -10.01 6.27
CA LEU A 161 4.77 -10.39 6.94
C LEU A 161 5.19 -9.38 8.02
N GLU A 162 5.00 -8.09 7.76
CA GLU A 162 5.28 -7.02 8.71
C GLU A 162 4.41 -7.13 9.97
N ALA A 163 3.10 -7.32 9.79
CA ALA A 163 2.14 -7.44 10.88
C ALA A 163 2.37 -8.71 11.72
N VAL A 164 2.63 -9.85 11.08
CA VAL A 164 2.90 -11.12 11.76
C VAL A 164 4.21 -11.09 12.54
N SER A 165 5.26 -10.47 11.98
CA SER A 165 6.60 -10.46 12.61
C SER A 165 6.82 -9.30 13.58
N GLY A 166 6.03 -8.23 13.47
CA GLY A 166 6.29 -6.94 14.12
C GLY A 166 7.57 -6.24 13.62
N LYS A 167 8.15 -6.69 12.51
CA LYS A 167 9.41 -6.20 11.93
C LYS A 167 9.21 -5.83 10.47
N TYR A 168 10.01 -4.89 9.97
CA TYR A 168 9.99 -4.59 8.54
C TYR A 168 10.32 -5.82 7.69
N PRO A 169 9.70 -5.98 6.51
CA PRO A 169 10.11 -7.00 5.54
C PRO A 169 11.59 -6.82 5.22
N TRP A 170 12.34 -7.92 5.17
CA TRP A 170 13.81 -7.91 5.03
C TRP A 170 14.57 -7.26 6.21
N GLY A 171 13.94 -7.03 7.36
CA GLY A 171 14.58 -6.53 8.58
C GLY A 171 15.43 -5.27 8.37
N MET A 172 16.70 -5.34 8.74
CA MET A 172 17.67 -4.24 8.57
C MET A 172 18.52 -4.36 7.29
N THR A 173 18.21 -5.31 6.40
CA THR A 173 18.96 -5.51 5.14
C THR A 173 18.99 -4.23 4.31
N LEU A 174 20.16 -3.87 3.76
CA LEU A 174 20.32 -2.69 2.91
C LEU A 174 19.44 -2.75 1.65
N ASP A 175 18.90 -1.61 1.22
CA ASP A 175 17.99 -1.54 0.07
C ASP A 175 18.59 -2.09 -1.24
N SER A 176 19.89 -1.93 -1.45
CA SER A 176 20.60 -2.51 -2.60
C SER A 176 20.59 -4.04 -2.57
N VAL A 177 20.70 -4.62 -1.37
CA VAL A 177 20.67 -6.07 -1.15
C VAL A 177 19.24 -6.59 -1.26
N VAL A 178 18.24 -5.87 -0.73
CA VAL A 178 16.82 -6.20 -0.94
C VAL A 178 16.49 -6.23 -2.43
N LYS A 179 16.89 -5.21 -3.19
CA LYS A 179 16.73 -5.19 -4.65
C LYS A 179 17.40 -6.38 -5.32
N TYR A 180 18.61 -6.75 -4.89
CA TYR A 180 19.30 -7.92 -5.43
C TYR A 180 18.54 -9.23 -5.13
N PHE A 181 18.05 -9.43 -3.91
CA PHE A 181 17.26 -10.62 -3.56
C PHE A 181 15.96 -10.71 -4.35
N VAL A 182 15.22 -9.62 -4.48
CA VAL A 182 13.96 -9.58 -5.22
C VAL A 182 14.20 -9.75 -6.72
N LEU A 183 15.10 -8.98 -7.32
CA LEU A 183 15.26 -8.91 -8.77
C LEU A 183 16.14 -10.02 -9.36
N LYS A 184 17.17 -10.47 -8.63
CA LYS A 184 18.15 -11.44 -9.13
C LYS A 184 17.93 -12.83 -8.56
N GLN A 185 17.65 -12.94 -7.27
CA GLN A 185 17.40 -14.24 -6.64
C GLN A 185 15.93 -14.65 -6.68
N ARG A 186 15.01 -13.74 -7.04
CA ARG A 186 13.55 -13.98 -7.06
C ARG A 186 13.02 -14.49 -5.73
N ARG A 187 13.56 -13.94 -4.64
CA ARG A 187 13.19 -14.33 -3.27
C ARG A 187 12.24 -13.31 -2.66
N ILE A 188 11.46 -13.80 -1.70
CA ILE A 188 10.73 -12.99 -0.72
C ILE A 188 11.36 -13.20 0.67
N PRO A 189 11.06 -12.35 1.68
CA PRO A 189 11.57 -12.58 3.04
C PRO A 189 11.17 -13.97 3.53
N GLN A 190 12.03 -14.61 4.31
CA GLN A 190 11.66 -15.85 4.99
C GLN A 190 10.48 -15.58 5.94
N GLY A 191 9.55 -16.52 6.00
CA GLY A 191 8.42 -16.44 6.92
C GLY A 191 8.92 -16.33 8.36
N PRO A 192 8.41 -15.40 9.17
CA PRO A 192 8.76 -15.33 10.59
C PRO A 192 8.29 -16.61 11.28
N SER A 193 8.92 -17.00 12.40
CA SER A 193 8.55 -18.22 13.15
C SER A 193 7.09 -18.24 13.62
N GLN A 194 6.46 -17.06 13.73
CA GLN A 194 5.07 -16.85 14.08
C GLN A 194 4.11 -17.06 12.89
N CYS A 195 4.62 -17.16 11.67
CA CYS A 195 3.82 -17.35 10.47
C CYS A 195 3.53 -18.84 10.28
N THR A 196 2.25 -19.22 10.22
CA THR A 196 1.87 -20.57 9.83
C THR A 196 2.25 -20.82 8.37
N GLU A 197 2.38 -22.10 8.01
CA GLU A 197 2.67 -22.50 6.63
C GLU A 197 1.57 -22.03 5.67
N GLU A 198 0.31 -22.07 6.10
CA GLU A 198 -0.85 -21.58 5.34
C GLU A 198 -0.72 -20.08 5.01
N VAL A 199 -0.39 -19.24 6.00
CA VAL A 199 -0.19 -17.80 5.80
C VAL A 199 1.02 -17.55 4.90
N TYR A 200 2.10 -18.29 5.10
CA TYR A 200 3.30 -18.09 4.29
C TYR A 200 3.05 -18.48 2.82
N ASN A 201 2.30 -19.55 2.58
CA ASN A 201 1.86 -19.94 1.24
C ASN A 201 0.98 -18.86 0.59
N LEU A 202 0.04 -18.25 1.34
CA LEU A 202 -0.71 -17.09 0.85
C LEU A 202 0.22 -15.95 0.43
N VAL A 203 1.19 -15.59 1.27
CA VAL A 203 2.16 -14.53 0.94
C VAL A 203 2.98 -14.90 -0.30
N GLN A 204 3.38 -16.16 -0.46
CA GLN A 204 4.08 -16.62 -1.67
C GLN A 204 3.24 -16.46 -2.93
N GLN A 205 1.94 -16.76 -2.87
CA GLN A 205 1.01 -16.55 -3.98
C GLN A 205 0.78 -15.06 -4.28
N MET A 206 0.75 -14.19 -3.26
CA MET A 206 0.65 -12.73 -3.42
C MET A 206 1.93 -12.12 -3.98
N CYS A 207 3.09 -12.70 -3.66
CA CYS A 207 4.40 -12.14 -3.97
C CYS A 207 5.11 -12.85 -5.14
N GLN A 208 4.34 -13.43 -6.06
CA GLN A 208 4.89 -14.02 -7.28
C GLN A 208 5.68 -12.98 -8.10
N PHE A 209 6.77 -13.43 -8.71
CA PHE A 209 7.65 -12.56 -9.49
C PHE A 209 6.93 -11.96 -10.69
N ASP A 210 6.24 -12.81 -11.47
CA ASP A 210 5.37 -12.36 -12.56
C ASP A 210 4.04 -11.82 -11.97
N PRO A 211 3.67 -10.56 -12.23
CA PRO A 211 2.40 -9.99 -11.75
C PRO A 211 1.15 -10.75 -12.19
N LYS A 212 1.19 -11.52 -13.28
CA LYS A 212 0.04 -12.29 -13.79
C LYS A 212 -0.24 -13.55 -12.99
N GLU A 213 0.77 -14.09 -12.32
CA GLU A 213 0.69 -15.30 -11.49
C GLU A 213 0.25 -14.98 -10.05
N ARG A 214 0.09 -13.69 -9.72
CA ARG A 214 -0.34 -13.27 -8.38
C ARG A 214 -1.82 -13.56 -8.17
N ILE A 215 -2.13 -14.12 -7.01
CA ILE A 215 -3.51 -14.32 -6.54
C ILE A 215 -4.32 -13.01 -6.54
N GLY A 216 -5.61 -13.10 -6.84
CA GLY A 216 -6.52 -11.95 -6.84
C GLY A 216 -6.91 -11.49 -5.44
N ILE A 217 -7.38 -10.24 -5.34
CA ILE A 217 -7.78 -9.66 -4.04
C ILE A 217 -8.97 -10.37 -3.39
N ASN A 218 -9.86 -10.99 -4.17
CA ASN A 218 -11.03 -11.68 -3.62
C ASN A 218 -10.61 -12.96 -2.92
N GLU A 219 -9.73 -13.74 -3.54
CA GLU A 219 -9.20 -14.96 -2.98
C GLU A 219 -8.33 -14.67 -1.73
N VAL A 220 -7.57 -13.57 -1.73
CA VAL A 220 -6.87 -13.09 -0.53
C VAL A 220 -7.84 -12.80 0.61
N ILE A 221 -8.97 -12.14 0.33
CA ILE A 221 -10.00 -11.83 1.33
C ILE A 221 -10.62 -13.12 1.88
N ASP A 222 -10.92 -14.09 1.03
CA ASP A 222 -11.53 -15.36 1.45
C ASP A 222 -10.60 -16.14 2.40
N ILE A 223 -9.30 -16.18 2.12
CA ILE A 223 -8.30 -16.82 2.97
C ILE A 223 -8.12 -16.03 4.28
N LEU A 224 -8.00 -14.71 4.23
CA LEU A 224 -7.90 -13.91 5.46
C LEU A 224 -9.15 -14.02 6.35
N LYS A 225 -10.32 -14.23 5.74
CA LYS A 225 -11.58 -14.44 6.46
C LYS A 225 -11.60 -15.76 7.23
N SER A 226 -10.98 -16.82 6.72
CA SER A 226 -10.91 -18.11 7.42
C SER A 226 -9.91 -18.14 8.58
N LEU A 227 -8.99 -17.17 8.63
CA LEU A 227 -8.00 -17.02 9.70
C LEU A 227 -8.51 -16.19 10.90
N ARG A 228 -9.68 -15.54 10.76
CA ARG A 228 -10.28 -14.69 11.80
C ARG A 228 -11.04 -15.51 12.85
#